data_AF-A0A7C8IDX9-F1
#
_entry.id   AF-A0A7C8IDX9-F1
#
_cell.length_a   1.000
_cell.length_b   1.000
_cell.length_c   1.000
_cell.angle_alpha   90.00
_cell.angle_beta   90.00
_cell.angle_gamma   90.00
#
_symmetry.space_group_name_H-M   'P 1'
#
loop_
_entity.id
_entity.type
_entity.pdbx_description
1 polymer ?
#
loop_
_entity_poly.entity_id
_entity_poly.type
_entity_poly.pdbx_seq_one_letter_code
_entity_poly.pdbx_strand_id
1 'polypeptide(L)'
;MHPSPLLTTLLATFTFTFTASAHLPPESPPPPIPHLLISHFAAFISTNPSIPSHLSFNVTDPRPTSYHASTCLFATNETFPSLFLDRWSHCDDDPVEDVAWRVDEHGRVKLRRPWWEEDGEG
;
A
#
# COMPACT_ATOMS: atom_id res chain seq x y z
N MET A 1 12.03 29.63 87.39
CA MET A 1 12.90 30.03 86.26
C MET A 1 13.72 28.81 85.86
N HIS A 2 13.48 28.26 84.68
CA HIS A 2 14.27 27.18 84.07
C HIS A 2 14.42 27.51 82.58
N PRO A 3 15.63 27.45 82.00
CA PRO A 3 15.82 27.66 80.57
C PRO A 3 15.70 26.33 79.81
N SER A 4 14.97 26.33 78.70
CA SER A 4 14.93 25.21 77.75
C SER A 4 16.11 25.31 76.75
N PRO A 5 16.79 24.20 76.40
CA PRO A 5 17.82 24.20 75.38
C PRO A 5 17.22 24.05 73.97
N LEU A 6 17.70 24.86 73.03
CA LEU A 6 17.40 24.75 71.60
C LEU A 6 18.26 23.64 70.99
N LEU A 7 17.59 22.64 70.42
CA LEU A 7 18.19 21.50 69.72
C LEU A 7 18.43 21.90 68.25
N THR A 8 19.69 21.96 67.81
CA THR A 8 20.06 22.27 66.43
C THR A 8 20.14 20.98 65.61
N THR A 9 19.25 20.83 64.63
CA THR A 9 19.19 19.65 63.75
C THR A 9 19.96 19.92 62.45
N LEU A 10 21.07 19.20 62.23
CA LEU A 10 21.83 19.19 60.97
C LEU A 10 21.12 18.25 59.97
N LEU A 11 20.54 18.81 58.90
CA LEU A 11 20.06 18.03 57.76
C LEU A 11 21.21 17.74 56.80
N ALA A 12 21.58 16.46 56.68
CA ALA A 12 22.47 15.98 55.62
C ALA A 12 21.63 15.61 54.38
N THR A 13 21.87 16.31 53.28
CA THR A 13 21.23 16.04 51.98
C THR A 13 22.03 15.01 51.20
N PHE A 14 21.44 13.83 50.99
CA PHE A 14 21.96 12.80 50.08
C PHE A 14 21.37 13.03 48.68
N THR A 15 22.22 13.30 47.70
CA THR A 15 21.82 13.37 46.28
C THR A 15 21.95 11.98 45.64
N PHE A 16 20.83 11.41 45.22
CA PHE A 16 20.79 10.20 44.39
C PHE A 16 20.75 10.62 42.91
N THR A 17 21.76 10.25 42.15
CA THR A 17 21.77 10.38 40.68
C THR A 17 21.04 9.19 40.06
N PHE A 18 19.90 9.45 39.42
CA PHE A 18 19.11 8.46 38.70
C PHE A 18 19.54 8.48 37.22
N THR A 19 20.28 7.46 36.77
CA THR A 19 20.56 7.25 35.34
C THR A 19 19.38 6.52 34.72
N ALA A 20 18.50 7.27 34.03
CA ALA A 20 17.44 6.69 33.22
C ALA A 20 18.04 6.08 31.96
N SER A 21 18.05 4.75 31.86
CA SER A 21 18.38 4.04 30.62
C SER A 21 17.16 4.09 29.71
N ALA A 22 17.23 4.87 28.63
CA ALA A 22 16.17 4.93 27.63
C ALA A 22 16.07 3.57 26.91
N HIS A 23 15.05 2.78 27.26
CA HIS A 23 14.67 1.59 26.52
C HIS A 23 13.86 2.04 25.30
N LEU A 24 14.46 1.97 24.10
CA LEU A 24 13.73 2.25 22.86
C LEU A 24 12.61 1.20 22.73
N PRO A 25 11.36 1.62 22.47
CA PRO A 25 10.28 0.68 22.23
C PRO A 25 10.63 -0.22 21.04
N PRO A 26 10.18 -1.48 21.02
CA PRO A 26 10.39 -2.36 19.89
C PRO A 26 9.83 -1.71 18.62
N GLU A 27 10.64 -1.70 17.56
CA GLU A 27 10.24 -1.21 16.25
C GLU A 27 9.00 -1.98 15.79
N SER A 28 7.91 -1.25 15.51
CA SER A 28 6.70 -1.84 14.95
C SER A 28 7.03 -2.49 13.61
N PRO A 29 6.56 -3.72 13.32
CA PRO A 29 6.80 -4.34 12.03
C PRO A 29 6.27 -3.43 10.91
N PRO A 30 6.90 -3.45 9.73
CA PRO A 30 6.42 -2.66 8.61
C PRO A 30 4.97 -3.04 8.27
N PRO A 31 4.15 -2.09 7.80
CA PRO A 31 2.79 -2.39 7.40
C PRO A 31 2.79 -3.48 6.31
N PRO A 32 1.78 -4.37 6.30
CA PRO A 32 1.69 -5.42 5.30
C PRO A 32 1.64 -4.81 3.90
N ILE A 33 2.47 -5.35 3.00
CA ILE A 33 2.46 -4.91 1.60
C ILE A 33 1.12 -5.29 1.00
N PRO A 34 0.40 -4.33 0.40
CA PRO A 34 -0.84 -4.65 -0.27
C PRO A 34 -0.62 -5.55 -1.47
N HIS A 35 -1.51 -6.51 -1.62
CA HIS A 35 -1.55 -7.40 -2.74
C HIS A 35 -2.88 -7.24 -3.47
N LEU A 36 -2.81 -7.19 -4.80
CA LEU A 36 -3.95 -7.33 -5.68
C LEU A 36 -3.93 -8.75 -6.25
N LEU A 37 -5.09 -9.39 -6.30
CA LEU A 37 -5.22 -10.73 -6.84
C LEU A 37 -5.63 -10.63 -8.31
N ILE A 38 -4.83 -11.24 -9.20
CA ILE A 38 -5.16 -11.37 -10.62
C ILE A 38 -5.73 -12.78 -10.85
N SER A 39 -6.89 -12.86 -11.47
CA SER A 39 -7.49 -14.14 -11.87
C SER A 39 -8.01 -14.10 -13.30
N HIS A 40 -8.35 -15.27 -13.87
CA HIS A 40 -8.91 -15.40 -15.22
C HIS A 40 -8.10 -14.69 -16.32
N PHE A 41 -6.78 -14.71 -16.19
CA PHE A 41 -5.87 -14.09 -17.16
C PHE A 41 -5.90 -14.85 -18.49
N ALA A 42 -6.23 -14.13 -19.57
CA ALA A 42 -6.15 -14.62 -20.93
C ALA A 42 -5.54 -13.55 -21.83
N ALA A 43 -4.61 -13.97 -22.68
CA ALA A 43 -3.99 -13.12 -23.67
C ALA A 43 -3.96 -13.85 -25.02
N PHE A 44 -4.37 -13.15 -26.07
CA PHE A 44 -4.32 -13.63 -27.45
C PHE A 44 -3.66 -12.54 -28.30
N ILE A 45 -2.60 -12.91 -29.00
CA ILE A 45 -1.87 -12.00 -29.88
C ILE A 45 -2.02 -12.52 -31.30
N SER A 46 -2.68 -11.73 -32.15
CA SER A 46 -2.87 -12.02 -33.56
C SER A 46 -1.77 -11.35 -34.37
N THR A 47 -1.22 -12.07 -35.35
CA THR A 47 -0.36 -11.50 -36.39
C THR A 47 -1.16 -11.03 -37.62
N ASN A 48 -2.48 -11.27 -37.63
CA ASN A 48 -3.38 -10.86 -38.68
C ASN A 48 -4.08 -9.54 -38.31
N PRO A 49 -3.91 -8.44 -39.07
CA PRO A 49 -4.55 -7.14 -38.77
C PRO A 49 -6.08 -7.18 -38.79
N SER A 50 -6.68 -8.18 -39.43
CA SER A 50 -8.13 -8.36 -39.46
C SER A 50 -8.69 -9.09 -38.22
N ILE A 51 -7.82 -9.63 -37.36
CA ILE A 51 -8.21 -10.30 -36.12
C ILE A 51 -7.56 -9.53 -34.97
N PRO A 52 -8.33 -8.89 -34.08
CA PRO A 52 -7.78 -8.14 -32.96
C PRO A 52 -6.96 -9.05 -32.02
N SER A 53 -5.91 -8.49 -31.46
CA SER A 53 -5.28 -9.02 -30.24
C SER A 53 -6.14 -8.67 -29.04
N HIS A 54 -6.18 -9.56 -28.05
CA HIS A 54 -7.03 -9.44 -26.87
C HIS A 54 -6.27 -9.72 -25.58
N LEU A 55 -6.61 -8.99 -24.52
CA LEU A 55 -6.16 -9.23 -23.16
C LEU A 55 -7.36 -9.12 -22.22
N SER A 56 -7.52 -10.08 -21.34
CA SER A 56 -8.53 -10.04 -20.28
C SER A 56 -7.98 -10.60 -18.98
N PHE A 57 -8.36 -9.99 -17.86
CA PHE A 57 -8.08 -10.49 -16.53
C PHE A 57 -8.99 -9.82 -15.51
N ASN A 58 -9.16 -10.46 -14.37
CA ASN A 58 -9.89 -9.89 -13.25
C ASN A 58 -8.90 -9.44 -12.18
N VAL A 59 -9.17 -8.30 -11.56
CA VAL A 59 -8.43 -7.82 -10.40
C VAL A 59 -9.36 -7.81 -9.19
N THR A 60 -8.86 -8.27 -8.05
CA THR A 60 -9.57 -8.21 -6.78
C THR A 60 -8.67 -7.62 -5.71
N ASP A 61 -9.15 -6.59 -5.02
CA ASP A 61 -8.56 -6.09 -3.79
C ASP A 61 -9.11 -6.92 -2.62
N PRO A 62 -8.26 -7.61 -1.85
CA PRO A 62 -8.71 -8.46 -0.74
C PRO A 62 -9.16 -7.67 0.50
N ARG A 63 -9.08 -6.33 0.49
CA ARG A 63 -9.55 -5.52 1.61
C ARG A 63 -11.08 -5.60 1.78
N PRO A 64 -11.58 -5.57 3.03
CA PRO A 64 -13.00 -5.79 3.35
C PRO A 64 -13.92 -4.61 2.99
N THR A 65 -13.37 -3.45 2.68
CA THR A 65 -14.11 -2.18 2.56
C THR A 65 -13.65 -1.44 1.30
N SER A 66 -14.60 -1.01 0.48
CA SER A 66 -14.50 -0.09 -0.68
C SER A 66 -14.05 -0.62 -2.05
N TYR A 67 -13.27 -1.69 -2.20
CA TYR A 67 -12.75 -2.06 -3.54
C TYR A 67 -13.45 -3.25 -4.18
N HIS A 68 -14.01 -3.00 -5.36
CA HIS A 68 -14.73 -3.98 -6.17
C HIS A 68 -13.79 -4.88 -6.97
N ALA A 69 -14.29 -6.06 -7.34
CA ALA A 69 -13.62 -6.90 -8.32
C ALA A 69 -13.88 -6.33 -9.72
N SER A 70 -12.82 -5.94 -10.43
CA SER A 70 -12.90 -5.32 -11.75
C SER A 70 -12.47 -6.32 -12.83
N THR A 71 -13.15 -6.26 -13.98
CA THR A 71 -12.82 -7.09 -15.16
C THR A 71 -12.17 -6.20 -16.19
N CYS A 72 -10.88 -6.38 -16.41
CA CYS A 72 -10.09 -5.57 -17.32
C CYS A 72 -10.11 -6.23 -18.70
N LEU A 73 -10.58 -5.51 -19.72
CA LEU A 73 -10.67 -5.98 -21.10
C LEU A 73 -9.94 -5.02 -22.04
N PHE A 74 -9.17 -5.57 -22.98
CA PHE A 74 -8.52 -4.78 -24.01
C PHE A 74 -8.50 -5.54 -25.34
N ALA A 75 -8.73 -4.78 -26.41
CA ALA A 75 -8.67 -5.28 -27.77
C ALA A 75 -7.97 -4.25 -28.66
N THR A 76 -7.07 -4.70 -29.53
CA THR A 76 -6.40 -3.83 -30.52
C THR A 76 -6.16 -4.55 -31.84
N ASN A 77 -6.30 -3.82 -32.94
CA ASN A 77 -5.97 -4.30 -34.29
C ASN A 77 -4.55 -3.90 -34.72
N GLU A 78 -3.75 -3.34 -33.80
CA GLU A 78 -2.38 -2.92 -34.09
C GLU A 78 -1.50 -4.13 -34.43
N THR A 79 -0.80 -4.01 -35.56
CA THR A 79 -0.29 -5.17 -36.30
C THR A 79 1.06 -5.72 -35.82
N PHE A 80 1.74 -5.10 -34.84
CA PHE A 80 3.08 -5.54 -34.44
C PHE A 80 3.45 -5.18 -32.99
N PRO A 81 3.99 -6.16 -32.24
CA PRO A 81 3.26 -7.26 -31.64
C PRO A 81 3.20 -6.94 -30.16
N SER A 82 2.29 -6.07 -29.76
CA SER A 82 2.27 -5.77 -28.35
C SER A 82 0.90 -5.32 -27.89
N LEU A 83 0.38 -6.12 -26.96
CA LEU A 83 -0.51 -5.62 -25.92
C LEU A 83 0.17 -4.54 -25.05
N PHE A 84 1.41 -4.13 -25.37
CA PHE A 84 2.11 -3.01 -24.78
C PHE A 84 1.22 -1.79 -24.81
N LEU A 85 1.11 -1.19 -23.64
CA LEU A 85 0.41 0.05 -23.43
C LEU A 85 1.42 1.00 -22.80
N ASP A 86 1.85 1.98 -23.58
CA ASP A 86 2.72 3.06 -23.10
C ASP A 86 2.04 3.89 -22.00
N ARG A 87 0.71 3.89 -22.02
CA ARG A 87 -0.18 4.57 -21.08
C ARG A 87 -0.87 3.59 -20.13
N TRP A 88 -1.32 4.14 -19.00
CA TRP A 88 -2.19 3.43 -18.08
C TRP A 88 -3.63 3.43 -18.62
N SER A 89 -4.24 2.26 -18.63
CA SER A 89 -5.67 2.05 -18.91
C SER A 89 -6.41 1.74 -17.63
N HIS A 90 -7.71 1.98 -17.61
CA HIS A 90 -8.60 1.63 -16.50
C HIS A 90 -9.39 0.37 -16.89
N CYS A 91 -9.81 -0.43 -15.91
CA CYS A 91 -10.64 -1.61 -16.11
C CYS A 91 -12.11 -1.25 -16.25
N ASP A 92 -12.56 -0.25 -15.49
CA ASP A 92 -13.92 0.27 -15.45
C ASP A 92 -13.97 1.71 -15.99
N ASP A 93 -15.18 2.18 -16.30
CA ASP A 93 -15.40 3.54 -16.82
C ASP A 93 -15.25 4.64 -15.75
N ASP A 94 -15.16 4.29 -14.46
CA ASP A 94 -14.93 5.23 -13.35
C ASP A 94 -13.45 5.27 -12.96
N PRO A 95 -12.68 6.28 -13.39
CA PRO A 95 -11.24 6.33 -13.16
C PRO A 95 -10.84 6.71 -11.73
N VAL A 96 -11.79 7.13 -10.88
CA VAL A 96 -11.48 7.72 -9.56
C VAL A 96 -11.14 6.65 -8.52
N GLU A 97 -11.81 5.50 -8.58
CA GLU A 97 -11.62 4.39 -7.63
C GLU A 97 -10.99 3.15 -8.26
N ASP A 98 -10.81 3.15 -9.58
CA ASP A 98 -10.46 1.94 -10.32
C ASP A 98 -8.95 1.62 -10.36
N VAL A 99 -8.68 0.31 -10.46
CA VAL A 99 -7.36 -0.22 -10.75
C VAL A 99 -6.98 0.16 -12.17
N ALA A 100 -5.87 0.86 -12.29
CA ALA A 100 -5.28 1.10 -13.58
C ALA A 100 -4.18 0.09 -13.88
N TRP A 101 -4.03 -0.24 -15.15
CA TRP A 101 -3.17 -1.31 -15.62
C TRP A 101 -2.46 -0.93 -16.92
N ARG A 102 -1.34 -1.58 -17.19
CA ARG A 102 -0.63 -1.50 -18.48
C ARG A 102 0.21 -2.74 -18.71
N VAL A 103 0.54 -3.04 -19.95
CA VAL A 103 1.58 -4.03 -20.28
C VAL A 103 2.85 -3.28 -20.64
N ASP A 104 3.97 -3.63 -20.00
CA ASP A 104 5.26 -3.00 -20.30
C ASP A 104 5.98 -3.63 -21.50
N GLU A 105 7.11 -3.04 -21.90
CA GLU A 105 7.90 -3.46 -23.06
C GLU A 105 8.40 -4.92 -22.98
N HIS A 106 8.38 -5.51 -21.78
CA HIS A 106 8.77 -6.89 -21.53
C HIS A 106 7.56 -7.84 -21.50
N GLY A 107 6.36 -7.36 -21.84
CA GLY A 107 5.13 -8.16 -21.79
C GLY A 107 4.59 -8.39 -20.38
N ARG A 108 5.03 -7.61 -19.38
CA ARG A 108 4.55 -7.76 -18.00
C ARG A 108 3.35 -6.86 -17.75
N VAL A 109 2.29 -7.43 -17.18
CA VAL A 109 1.18 -6.63 -16.66
C VAL A 109 1.61 -5.92 -15.37
N LYS A 110 1.46 -4.60 -15.36
CA LYS A 110 1.64 -3.75 -14.19
C LYS A 110 0.29 -3.21 -13.76
N LEU A 111 0.04 -3.24 -12.46
CA LEU A 111 -1.14 -2.66 -11.84
C LEU A 111 -0.74 -1.46 -10.99
N ARG A 112 -1.59 -0.45 -10.96
CA ARG A 112 -1.56 0.66 -10.02
C ARG A 112 -2.94 0.79 -9.40
N ARG A 113 -2.99 1.14 -8.13
CA ARG A 113 -4.21 1.52 -7.43
C ARG A 113 -3.94 2.76 -6.59
N PRO A 114 -4.93 3.63 -6.38
CA PRO A 114 -4.84 4.64 -5.35
C PRO A 114 -4.58 3.98 -3.99
N TRP A 115 -3.69 4.58 -3.20
CA TRP A 115 -3.47 4.22 -1.80
C TRP A 115 -3.94 5.37 -0.94
N TRP A 116 -5.24 5.40 -0.65
CA TRP A 116 -5.75 6.24 0.41
C TRP A 116 -5.47 5.52 1.72
N GLU A 117 -4.81 6.19 2.67
CA GLU A 117 -4.90 5.78 4.07
C GLU A 117 -6.41 5.81 4.37
N GLU A 118 -6.98 4.69 4.80
CA GLU A 118 -8.26 4.74 5.48
C GLU A 118 -7.99 5.61 6.70
N ASP A 119 -8.35 6.90 6.63
CA ASP A 119 -8.35 7.77 7.79
C ASP A 119 -9.17 7.01 8.83
N GLY A 120 -8.47 6.46 9.81
CA GLY A 120 -9.11 5.77 10.91
C GLY A 120 -10.02 6.78 11.56
N GLU A 121 -11.33 6.65 11.33
CA GLU A 121 -12.32 7.26 12.19
C GLU A 121 -12.09 6.68 13.59
N GLY A 122 -11.32 7.42 14.38
CA GLY A 122 -11.17 7.30 15.82
C GLY A 122 -11.91 8.43 16.51
#